data_AF-A0A3D5CGV9-F1
#
_entry.id   AF-A0A3D5CGV9-F1
#
_cell.length_a   1.000
_cell.length_b   1.000
_cell.length_c   1.000
_cell.angle_alpha   90.00
_cell.angle_beta   90.00
_cell.angle_gamma   90.00
#
_symmetry.space_group_name_H-M   'P 1'
#
loop_
_entity.id
_entity.type
_entity.pdbx_description
1 polymer ?
#
loop_
_entity_poly.entity_id
_entity_poly.type
_entity_poly.pdbx_seq_one_letter_code
_entity_poly.pdbx_strand_id
1 'polypeptide(L)' 'MQTRVAAFTRAVVYDRAGLGRSAPDSAGRTLDRMADDLNDLLDGLEPSSGFVQVGHSAGGP' A
#
# COMPACT_ATOMS: atom_id res chain seq x y z
N MET A 1 -8.35 -6.99 -6.54
CA MET A 1 -8.83 -7.67 -5.31
C MET A 1 -8.08 -8.99 -5.17
N GLN A 2 -7.59 -9.34 -3.97
CA GLN A 2 -6.88 -10.61 -3.70
C GLN A 2 -7.81 -11.61 -2.99
N THR A 3 -8.68 -12.27 -3.75
CA THR A 3 -9.74 -13.16 -3.20
C THR A 3 -9.19 -14.43 -2.54
N ARG A 4 -8.13 -15.03 -3.09
CA ARG A 4 -7.55 -16.27 -2.54
C ARG A 4 -6.84 -16.04 -1.20
N VAL A 5 -6.16 -14.91 -1.04
CA VAL A 5 -5.51 -14.55 0.24
C VAL A 5 -6.55 -14.14 1.28
N ALA A 6 -7.60 -13.44 0.85
CA ALA A 6 -8.71 -13.02 1.71
C ALA A 6 -9.45 -14.20 2.40
N ALA A 7 -9.33 -15.42 1.88
CA ALA A 7 -9.87 -16.62 2.51
C ALA A 7 -9.14 -17.03 3.81
N PHE A 8 -7.91 -16.56 4.01
CA PHE A 8 -7.06 -16.93 5.15
C PHE A 8 -6.80 -15.78 6.13
N THR A 9 -6.76 -14.54 5.63
CA THR A 9 -6.50 -13.35 6.44
C THR A 9 -7.06 -12.09 5.76
N ARG A 10 -7.18 -10.99 6.50
CA ARG A 10 -7.60 -9.70 5.93
C ARG A 10 -6.59 -9.26 4.86
N ALA A 11 -7.06 -9.12 3.63
CA ALA A 11 -6.25 -8.68 2.50
C ALA A 11 -6.68 -7.28 2.04
N VAL A 12 -5.76 -6.32 2.09
CA VAL A 12 -5.94 -4.97 1.56
C VAL A 12 -5.14 -4.83 0.27
N VAL A 13 -5.78 -4.35 -0.79
CA VAL A 13 -5.13 -4.02 -2.07
C VAL A 13 -5.33 -2.54 -2.32
N TYR A 14 -4.23 -1.80 -2.43
CA TYR A 14 -4.24 -0.35 -2.60
C TYR A 14 -3.50 0.04 -3.88
N ASP A 15 -3.87 1.18 -4.44
CA ASP A 15 -3.14 1.83 -5.52
C ASP A 15 -2.18 2.86 -4.89
N ARG A 16 -0.91 2.94 -5.30
CA ARG A 16 0.01 3.99 -4.80
C ARG A 16 -0.43 5.37 -5.28
N ALA A 17 0.03 6.43 -4.62
CA ALA A 17 -0.23 7.80 -5.05
C ALA A 17 0.13 8.00 -6.54
N GLY A 18 -0.74 8.70 -7.26
CA GLY A 18 -0.64 8.90 -8.72
C GLY A 18 -0.96 7.69 -9.59
N LEU A 19 -1.40 6.54 -9.02
CA LEU A 19 -1.79 5.35 -9.77
C LEU A 19 -3.25 4.95 -9.53
N GLY A 20 -3.87 4.33 -10.54
CA GLY A 20 -5.18 3.70 -10.41
C GLY A 20 -6.24 4.66 -9.89
N ARG A 21 -6.78 4.36 -8.70
CA ARG A 21 -7.84 5.16 -8.06
C ARG A 21 -7.32 6.12 -6.98
N SER A 22 -6.02 6.16 -6.74
CA SER A 22 -5.42 7.07 -5.77
C SER A 22 -5.30 8.49 -6.33
N ALA A 23 -5.22 9.47 -5.43
CA ALA A 23 -5.10 10.87 -5.81
C ALA A 23 -3.88 11.11 -6.71
N PRO A 24 -3.96 12.07 -7.66
CA PRO A 24 -2.80 12.49 -8.44
C PRO A 24 -1.66 12.97 -7.53
N ASP A 25 -0.43 12.59 -7.85
CA ASP A 25 0.76 13.05 -7.14
C ASP A 25 1.72 13.76 -8.10
N SER A 26 1.93 15.06 -7.85
CA SER A 26 2.84 15.90 -8.62
C SER A 26 4.26 15.96 -8.05
N ALA A 27 4.49 15.44 -6.84
CA ALA A 27 5.77 15.50 -6.14
C ALA A 27 6.79 14.46 -6.63
N GLY A 28 6.37 13.51 -7.47
CA GLY A 28 7.22 12.47 -8.04
C GLY A 28 7.37 11.25 -7.11
N ARG A 29 7.85 10.15 -7.69
CA ARG A 29 7.79 8.79 -7.12
C ARG A 29 9.14 8.32 -6.57
N THR A 30 9.63 8.99 -5.52
CA THR A 30 10.81 8.49 -4.77
C THR A 30 10.41 7.33 -3.85
N LEU A 31 11.37 6.48 -3.48
CA LEU A 31 11.10 5.36 -2.58
C LEU A 31 10.67 5.82 -1.19
N ASP A 32 11.31 6.88 -0.66
CA ASP A 32 10.94 7.42 0.66
C ASP A 32 9.48 7.88 0.70
N ARG A 33 9.02 8.58 -0.35
CA ARG A 33 7.61 9.00 -0.43
C ARG A 33 6.65 7.82 -0.54
N MET A 34 7.03 6.78 -1.27
CA MET A 34 6.21 5.56 -1.35
C MET A 34 6.09 4.85 0.00
N ALA A 35 7.18 4.86 0.79
CA ALA A 35 7.17 4.32 2.14
C ALA A 35 6.32 5.18 3.09
N ASP A 36 6.41 6.51 3.01
CA ASP A 36 5.59 7.44 3.79
C ASP A 36 4.10 7.25 3.48
N ASP A 37 3.71 7.24 2.20
CA ASP A 37 2.32 7.01 1.77
C ASP A 37 1.79 5.64 2.26
N LEU A 38 2.66 4.62 2.27
CA LEU A 38 2.30 3.31 2.80
C LEU A 38 2.09 3.36 4.31
N ASN A 39 2.97 4.03 5.06
CA ASN A 39 2.82 4.17 6.50
C ASN A 39 1.52 4.90 6.86
N ASP A 40 1.20 5.99 6.17
CA ASP A 40 -0.07 6.71 6.35
C ASP A 40 -1.30 5.81 6.12
N LEU A 41 -1.25 4.97 5.08
CA LEU A 41 -2.30 3.98 4.83
C LEU A 41 -2.41 2.97 5.97
N LEU A 42 -1.28 2.43 6.46
CA LEU A 42 -1.27 1.43 7.52
C LEU A 42 -1.77 1.99 8.86
N ASP A 43 -1.36 3.21 9.20
CA ASP A 43 -1.83 3.93 10.39
C ASP A 43 -3.34 4.18 10.34
N GLY A 44 -3.86 4.52 9.16
CA GLY A 44 -5.31 4.67 8.94
C GLY A 44 -6.10 3.36 9.02
N LEU A 45 -5.45 2.20 8.84
CA LEU A 45 -6.09 0.90 8.94
C LEU A 45 -6.11 0.39 10.38
N GLU A 46 -4.96 0.38 11.06
CA GLU A 46 -4.83 -0.07 12.45
C GLU A 46 -3.47 0.38 13.06
N PRO A 47 -3.46 1.37 13.98
CA PRO A 47 -2.23 2.01 14.50
C PRO A 47 -1.26 1.16 15.35
N SER A 48 -1.44 -0.16 15.45
CA SER A 48 -0.65 -0.98 16.40
C SER A 48 -0.44 -2.45 15.97
N SER A 49 -0.77 -2.81 14.74
CA SER A 49 -0.63 -4.18 14.24
C SER A 49 0.59 -4.36 13.34
N GLY A 50 1.20 -5.54 13.37
CA GLY A 50 2.18 -5.94 12.37
C GLY A 50 1.50 -6.27 11.04
N PHE A 51 2.09 -5.84 9.93
CA PHE A 51 1.58 -6.10 8.58
C PHE A 51 2.56 -6.95 7.76
N VAL A 52 2.02 -7.74 6.84
CA VAL A 52 2.81 -8.42 5.80
C VAL A 52 2.65 -7.63 4.50
N GLN A 53 3.73 -7.02 4.03
CA GLN A 53 3.76 -6.32 2.75
C GLN A 53 4.03 -7.33 1.63
N VAL A 54 3.24 -7.25 0.55
CA VAL A 54 3.44 -8.07 -0.65
C VAL A 54 3.57 -7.13 -1.85
N GLY A 55 4.76 -7.11 -2.45
CA GLY A 55 5.09 -6.30 -3.61
C GLY A 55 5.53 -7.15 -4.79
N HIS A 56 5.14 -6.76 -6.01
CA HIS A 56 5.66 -7.34 -7.25
C HIS A 56 6.52 -6.32 -7.97
N SER A 57 7.77 -6.67 -8.30
CA SER A 57 8.72 -5.78 -8.97
C SER A 57 8.84 -4.43 -8.23
N ALA A 58 8.54 -3.31 -8.90
CA ALA A 58 8.56 -1.96 -8.32
C ALA A 58 7.52 -1.76 -7.18
N GLY A 59 6.67 -2.74 -6.89
CA GLY A 59 5.74 -2.71 -5.75
C GLY A 59 6.35 -3.11 -4.40
N GLY A 60 7.62 -3.52 -4.35
CA GLY A 60 8.33 -3.92 -3.13
C GLY A 60 8.76 -2.73 -2.27
N PRO A 61 9.70 -1.90 -2.74
CA PRO A 61 10.01 -0.61 -2.12
C PRO A 61 8.96 0.43 -2.54
#